data_AF-A0A917EYW2-F1
#
_entry.id   AF-A0A917EYW2-F1
#
_cell.length_a   1.000
_cell.length_b   1.000
_cell.length_c   1.000
_cell.angle_alpha   90.00
_cell.angle_beta   90.00
_cell.angle_gamma   90.00
#
_symmetry.space_group_name_H-M   'P 1'
#
loop_
_entity.id
_entity.type
_entity.pdbx_description
1 polymer ?
#
loop_
_entity_poly.entity_id
_entity_poly.type
_entity_poly.pdbx_seq_one_letter_code
_entity_poly.pdbx_strand_id
1 'polypeptide(L)'
;MLANQTSGYPDYETDVNWNAAYNANPFHEFTYAERIGYAFERPMEFAPGTNWSYSHTNFMILGDILAKIGGQPLETLLQDKVLTPMGLTQTAGYDSAYIPEPVLHAFSSERRAALGVPASSPFYEESTYWNPAWGTPMGAAQTTNTHDMTTTAVAVGTGSLLSASSFHAMTDPNLLGFGQKLPVCAGTCFTQSNAYNYGLGAVRSGQWILQNPQLSGYSATAAYLPSQQLAIAVAVTHAPGAFKADGSYPNSADTLFRQIGAQLAGADAPPTK
;
A
#
# COMPACT_ATOMS: atom_id res chain seq x y z
N MET A 1 -16.49 1.14 -5.32
CA MET A 1 -15.75 2.08 -6.18
C MET A 1 -14.49 2.61 -5.51
N LEU A 2 -14.58 3.22 -4.32
CA LEU A 2 -13.37 3.62 -3.58
C LEU A 2 -12.48 2.41 -3.25
N ALA A 3 -13.01 1.42 -2.53
CA ALA A 3 -12.24 0.26 -2.07
C ALA A 3 -11.71 -0.65 -3.19
N ASN A 4 -12.33 -0.64 -4.38
CA ASN A 4 -11.90 -1.44 -5.53
C ASN A 4 -11.22 -0.63 -6.64
N GLN A 5 -10.88 0.64 -6.38
CA GLN A 5 -10.07 1.45 -7.29
C GLN A 5 -10.72 1.73 -8.66
N THR A 6 -12.06 1.87 -8.68
CA THR A 6 -12.84 2.15 -9.89
C THR A 6 -13.58 3.50 -9.83
N SER A 7 -13.13 4.44 -9.01
CA SER A 7 -13.78 5.76 -8.87
C SER A 7 -13.44 6.73 -9.99
N GLY A 8 -12.22 6.66 -10.54
CA GLY A 8 -11.67 7.65 -11.47
C GLY A 8 -10.99 8.85 -10.81
N TYR A 9 -10.87 8.89 -9.47
CA TYR A 9 -10.13 9.97 -8.81
C TYR A 9 -8.63 9.88 -9.14
N PRO A 10 -7.99 11.00 -9.53
CA PRO A 10 -6.56 11.00 -9.79
C PRO A 10 -5.79 10.77 -8.47
N ASP A 11 -4.70 10.02 -8.53
CA ASP A 11 -3.90 9.70 -7.35
C ASP A 11 -3.00 10.88 -6.97
N TYR A 12 -3.24 11.56 -5.84
CA TYR A 12 -2.46 12.75 -5.45
C TYR A 12 -0.96 12.48 -5.39
N GLU A 13 -0.53 11.24 -5.16
CA GLU A 13 0.89 10.89 -5.13
C GLU A 13 1.60 11.00 -6.48
N THR A 14 0.84 10.94 -7.57
CA THR A 14 1.36 11.16 -8.92
C THR A 14 1.42 12.64 -9.29
N ASP A 15 0.93 13.53 -8.44
CA ASP A 15 0.98 14.97 -8.67
C ASP A 15 2.40 15.52 -8.47
N VAL A 16 2.85 16.36 -9.40
CA VAL A 16 4.21 16.91 -9.39
C VAL A 16 4.43 17.89 -8.24
N ASN A 17 3.39 18.63 -7.83
CA ASN A 17 3.48 19.57 -6.72
C ASN A 17 3.44 18.84 -5.38
N TRP A 18 2.65 17.76 -5.26
CA TRP A 18 2.71 16.85 -4.10
C TRP A 18 4.13 16.29 -3.95
N ASN A 19 4.69 15.71 -5.01
CA ASN A 19 6.04 15.16 -4.98
C ASN A 19 7.08 16.22 -4.60
N ALA A 20 6.98 17.45 -5.11
CA ALA A 20 7.87 18.53 -4.74
C ALA A 20 7.75 18.90 -3.25
N ALA A 21 6.52 19.01 -2.72
CA ALA A 21 6.27 19.35 -1.33
C ALA A 21 6.76 18.26 -0.36
N TYR A 22 6.45 16.99 -0.64
CA TYR A 22 6.90 15.85 0.17
C TYR A 22 8.42 15.76 0.19
N ASN A 23 9.07 15.88 -0.98
CA ASN A 23 10.54 15.81 -1.06
C ASN A 23 11.24 17.06 -0.49
N ALA A 24 10.57 18.21 -0.40
CA ALA A 24 11.15 19.40 0.24
C ALA A 24 11.25 19.21 1.77
N ASN A 25 10.22 18.63 2.39
CA ASN A 25 10.19 18.36 3.83
C ASN A 25 9.49 17.02 4.12
N PRO A 26 10.23 15.88 4.12
CA PRO A 26 9.65 14.57 4.37
C PRO A 26 9.18 14.37 5.82
N PHE A 27 9.44 15.33 6.71
CA PHE A 27 8.98 15.33 8.10
C PHE A 27 7.68 16.12 8.30
N HIS A 28 7.17 16.81 7.27
CA HIS A 28 5.93 17.58 7.38
C HIS A 28 4.73 16.67 7.57
N GLU A 29 3.93 16.92 8.61
CA GLU A 29 2.68 16.22 8.87
C GLU A 29 1.54 16.78 8.00
N PHE A 30 1.46 16.32 6.76
CA PHE A 30 0.41 16.74 5.81
C PHE A 30 -0.99 16.42 6.35
N THR A 31 -1.86 17.41 6.44
CA THR A 31 -3.27 17.26 6.80
C THR A 31 -4.08 16.59 5.68
N TYR A 32 -5.27 16.08 6.01
CA TYR A 32 -6.22 15.57 5.02
C TYR A 32 -6.50 16.59 3.90
N ALA A 33 -6.70 17.86 4.26
CA ALA A 33 -7.02 18.93 3.31
C ALA A 33 -5.86 19.22 2.34
N GLU A 34 -4.62 19.22 2.83
CA GLU A 34 -3.43 19.37 1.98
C GLU A 34 -3.34 18.22 0.97
N ARG A 35 -3.46 16.96 1.42
CA ARG A 35 -3.33 15.79 0.54
C ARG A 35 -4.43 15.72 -0.53
N ILE A 36 -5.69 15.89 -0.11
CA ILE A 36 -6.83 15.80 -1.04
C ILE A 36 -6.88 16.99 -2.01
N GLY A 37 -6.31 18.13 -1.62
CA GLY A 37 -6.19 19.32 -2.47
C GLY A 37 -5.48 19.02 -3.79
N TYR A 38 -4.32 18.36 -3.74
CA TYR A 38 -3.56 17.95 -4.93
C TYR A 38 -4.34 17.01 -5.86
N ALA A 39 -5.20 16.14 -5.32
CA ALA A 39 -6.06 15.30 -6.15
C ALA A 39 -7.14 16.14 -6.86
N PHE A 40 -7.82 17.02 -6.13
CA PHE A 40 -9.01 17.73 -6.65
C PHE A 40 -8.68 18.94 -7.54
N GLU A 41 -7.42 19.35 -7.59
CA GLU A 41 -6.91 20.29 -8.61
C GLU A 41 -6.83 19.65 -10.01
N ARG A 42 -6.91 18.32 -10.10
CA ARG A 42 -6.84 17.57 -11.36
C ARG A 42 -8.20 17.00 -11.75
N PRO A 43 -8.50 16.87 -13.04
CA PRO A 43 -9.72 16.23 -13.50
C PRO A 43 -9.73 14.74 -13.13
N MET A 44 -10.93 14.15 -13.07
CA MET A 44 -11.10 12.70 -13.00
C MET A 44 -10.37 12.03 -14.19
N GLU A 45 -9.67 10.92 -13.91
CA GLU A 45 -8.97 10.14 -14.94
C GLU A 45 -9.94 9.42 -15.88
N PHE A 46 -11.12 9.05 -15.37
CA PHE A 46 -12.20 8.40 -16.10
C PHE A 46 -13.54 8.51 -15.35
N ALA A 47 -14.65 8.21 -16.02
CA ALA A 47 -15.96 8.20 -15.37
C ALA A 47 -16.07 7.03 -14.37
N PRO A 48 -16.70 7.23 -13.18
CA PRO A 48 -16.80 6.19 -12.16
C PRO A 48 -17.34 4.86 -12.72
N GLY A 49 -16.65 3.76 -12.40
CA GLY A 49 -17.01 2.40 -12.82
C GLY A 49 -16.67 2.04 -14.27
N THR A 50 -16.06 2.94 -15.05
CA THR A 50 -15.74 2.68 -16.47
C THR A 50 -14.31 2.20 -16.72
N ASN A 51 -13.42 2.36 -15.74
CA ASN A 51 -12.04 1.86 -15.81
C ASN A 51 -11.49 1.59 -14.40
N TRP A 52 -10.24 1.17 -14.32
CA TRP A 52 -9.51 0.91 -13.08
C TRP A 52 -8.18 1.65 -13.06
N SER A 53 -7.85 2.25 -11.91
CA SER A 53 -6.58 2.92 -11.62
C SER A 53 -6.42 2.97 -10.10
N TYR A 54 -5.30 2.47 -9.59
CA TYR A 54 -5.01 2.59 -8.16
C TYR A 54 -4.82 4.06 -7.81
N SER A 55 -5.46 4.51 -6.74
CA SER A 55 -5.41 5.89 -6.27
C SER A 55 -5.49 5.95 -4.76
N HIS A 56 -4.49 6.54 -4.10
CA HIS A 56 -4.48 6.76 -2.66
C HIS A 56 -5.62 7.69 -2.23
N THR A 57 -6.01 8.62 -3.11
CA THR A 57 -7.20 9.47 -2.96
C THR A 57 -8.45 8.67 -2.59
N ASN A 58 -8.62 7.46 -3.15
CA ASN A 58 -9.77 6.60 -2.81
C ASN A 58 -9.79 6.17 -1.35
N PHE A 59 -8.63 5.78 -0.82
CA PHE A 59 -8.53 5.37 0.56
C PHE A 59 -8.63 6.56 1.50
N MET A 60 -8.01 7.71 1.17
CA MET A 60 -8.17 8.95 1.94
C MET A 60 -9.66 9.27 2.17
N ILE A 61 -10.45 9.29 1.10
CA ILE A 61 -11.90 9.54 1.18
C ILE A 61 -12.60 8.44 1.97
N LEU A 62 -12.26 7.17 1.73
CA LEU A 62 -12.88 6.04 2.43
C LEU A 62 -12.63 6.10 3.94
N GLY A 63 -11.41 6.42 4.37
CA GLY A 63 -11.07 6.55 5.79
C GLY A 63 -11.83 7.69 6.47
N ASP A 64 -11.95 8.85 5.83
CA ASP A 64 -12.76 9.98 6.32
C ASP A 64 -14.25 9.61 6.44
N ILE A 65 -14.80 8.89 5.45
CA ILE A 65 -16.18 8.37 5.51
C ILE A 65 -16.34 7.40 6.69
N LEU A 66 -15.40 6.47 6.88
CA LEU A 66 -15.45 5.49 7.97
C LEU A 66 -15.39 6.16 9.33
N ALA A 67 -14.50 7.13 9.52
CA ALA A 67 -14.41 7.92 10.76
C ALA A 67 -15.72 8.67 11.06
N LYS A 68 -16.31 9.32 10.05
CA LYS A 68 -17.58 10.05 10.18
C LYS A 68 -18.75 9.13 10.53
N ILE A 69 -18.87 7.98 9.86
CA ILE A 69 -19.94 7.01 10.12
C ILE A 69 -19.75 6.35 11.49
N GLY A 70 -18.50 6.03 11.86
CA GLY A 70 -18.17 5.42 13.14
C GLY A 70 -18.23 6.39 14.33
N GLY A 71 -18.26 7.70 14.08
CA GLY A 71 -18.31 8.74 15.11
C GLY A 71 -17.05 8.85 15.96
N GLN A 72 -15.93 8.31 15.47
CA GLN A 72 -14.65 8.24 16.17
C GLN A 72 -13.50 8.36 15.17
N PRO A 73 -12.28 8.73 15.63
CA PRO A 73 -11.09 8.69 14.79
C PRO A 73 -10.85 7.30 14.18
N LEU A 74 -10.25 7.26 12.98
CA LEU A 74 -10.10 6.01 12.22
C LEU A 74 -9.16 5.02 12.93
N GLU A 75 -8.10 5.50 13.56
CA GLU A 75 -7.18 4.71 14.36
C GLU A 75 -7.89 3.96 15.50
N THR A 76 -8.87 4.60 16.15
CA THR A 76 -9.70 3.96 17.19
C THR A 76 -10.60 2.89 16.57
N LEU A 77 -11.24 3.18 15.44
CA LEU A 77 -12.05 2.19 14.74
C LEU A 77 -11.23 0.98 14.28
N LEU A 78 -10.01 1.21 13.76
CA LEU A 78 -9.10 0.14 13.38
C LEU A 78 -8.67 -0.66 14.61
N GLN A 79 -8.32 -0.02 15.72
CA GLN A 79 -7.97 -0.69 16.96
C GLN A 79 -9.10 -1.60 17.46
N ASP A 80 -10.32 -1.08 17.53
CA ASP A 80 -11.47 -1.76 18.13
C ASP A 80 -12.09 -2.82 17.23
N LYS A 81 -12.12 -2.57 15.91
CA LYS A 81 -12.83 -3.44 14.95
C LYS A 81 -11.91 -4.39 14.19
N VAL A 82 -10.60 -4.12 14.15
CA VAL A 82 -9.65 -4.90 13.34
C VAL A 82 -8.49 -5.43 14.18
N LEU A 83 -7.69 -4.55 14.78
CA LEU A 83 -6.42 -4.95 15.41
C LEU A 83 -6.66 -5.80 16.67
N THR A 84 -7.51 -5.35 17.58
CA THR A 84 -7.83 -6.10 18.82
C THR A 84 -8.54 -7.43 18.52
N PRO A 85 -9.58 -7.50 17.67
CA PRO A 85 -10.21 -8.77 17.31
C PRO A 85 -9.29 -9.77 16.61
N MET A 86 -8.28 -9.30 15.87
CA MET A 86 -7.25 -10.15 15.26
C MET A 86 -6.12 -10.52 16.22
N GLY A 87 -6.05 -9.93 17.41
CA GLY A 87 -4.98 -10.16 18.37
C GLY A 87 -3.64 -9.52 17.99
N LEU A 88 -3.65 -8.44 17.21
CA LEU A 88 -2.44 -7.74 16.75
C LEU A 88 -1.92 -6.82 17.87
N THR A 89 -0.99 -7.33 18.67
CA THR A 89 -0.49 -6.66 19.88
C THR A 89 0.75 -5.81 19.65
N GLN A 90 1.36 -5.91 18.47
CA GLN A 90 2.54 -5.17 18.05
C GLN A 90 2.22 -4.26 16.86
N THR A 91 0.93 -4.04 16.60
CA THR A 91 0.44 -3.19 15.52
C THR A 91 -0.37 -2.05 16.11
N ALA A 92 0.00 -0.81 15.77
CA ALA A 92 -0.68 0.39 16.24
C ALA A 92 -0.60 1.50 15.19
N GLY A 93 -1.64 2.33 15.14
CA GLY A 93 -1.68 3.52 14.31
C GLY A 93 -1.06 4.73 15.01
N TYR A 94 -0.32 5.54 14.27
CA TYR A 94 0.24 6.80 14.76
C TYR A 94 0.02 7.92 13.74
N ASP A 95 -0.46 9.07 14.20
CA ASP A 95 -0.51 10.31 13.42
C ASP A 95 0.81 11.09 13.56
N SER A 96 1.94 10.40 13.44
CA SER A 96 3.29 11.01 13.48
C SER A 96 4.31 10.06 12.86
N ALA A 97 5.56 10.51 12.73
CA ALA A 97 6.67 9.66 12.31
C ALA A 97 7.24 8.74 13.41
N TYR A 98 6.56 8.64 14.56
CA TYR A 98 6.99 7.80 15.66
C TYR A 98 6.95 6.31 15.30
N ILE A 99 8.02 5.60 15.65
CA ILE A 99 8.09 4.12 15.61
C ILE A 99 8.58 3.62 16.98
N PRO A 100 7.88 2.68 17.63
CA PRO A 100 8.33 2.14 18.90
C PRO A 100 9.61 1.31 18.75
N GLU A 101 10.45 1.34 19.78
CA GLU A 101 11.65 0.51 19.85
C GLU A 101 11.32 -0.96 20.20
N PRO A 102 12.06 -1.95 19.66
CA PRO A 102 13.19 -1.81 18.73
C PRO A 102 12.75 -1.47 17.29
N VAL A 103 13.40 -0.48 16.67
CA VAL A 103 13.08 -0.07 15.29
C VAL A 103 13.97 -0.73 14.23
N LEU A 104 13.34 -1.14 13.11
CA LEU A 104 14.08 -1.51 11.90
C LEU A 104 14.38 -0.25 11.10
N HIS A 105 15.65 0.14 11.02
CA HIS A 105 16.07 1.33 10.28
C HIS A 105 15.93 1.17 8.76
N ALA A 106 15.52 2.25 8.09
CA ALA A 106 15.35 2.33 6.64
C ALA A 106 16.16 3.45 6.02
N PHE A 107 16.46 3.25 4.74
CA PHE A 107 17.23 4.19 3.95
C PHE A 107 16.54 4.39 2.60
N SER A 108 16.55 5.62 2.07
CA SER A 108 15.95 5.98 0.79
C SER A 108 16.89 6.86 -0.04
N SER A 109 16.75 6.82 -1.37
CA SER A 109 17.41 7.75 -2.30
C SER A 109 16.39 8.58 -3.10
N GLU A 110 15.10 8.59 -2.72
CA GLU A 110 14.00 9.21 -3.48
C GLU A 110 14.17 10.71 -3.68
N ARG A 111 14.75 11.41 -2.69
CA ARG A 111 14.93 12.87 -2.74
C ARG A 111 16.12 13.31 -3.61
N ARG A 112 16.88 12.38 -4.21
CA ARG A 112 18.05 12.67 -5.04
C ARG A 112 17.80 13.79 -6.05
N ALA A 113 16.71 13.65 -6.81
CA ALA A 113 16.37 14.62 -7.85
C ALA A 113 16.01 15.99 -7.25
N ALA A 114 15.20 16.01 -6.19
CA ALA A 114 14.79 17.23 -5.50
C ALA A 114 15.98 17.97 -4.85
N LEU A 115 17.00 17.24 -4.41
CA LEU A 115 18.22 17.78 -3.82
C LEU A 115 19.31 18.10 -4.86
N GLY A 116 19.07 17.85 -6.14
CA GLY A 116 20.04 18.12 -7.21
C GLY A 116 21.30 17.26 -7.14
N VAL A 117 21.24 16.07 -6.53
CA VAL A 117 22.41 15.20 -6.37
C VAL A 117 22.72 14.48 -7.68
N PRO A 118 23.91 14.66 -8.29
CA PRO A 118 24.25 14.06 -9.58
C PRO A 118 24.18 12.54 -9.56
N ALA A 119 23.71 11.92 -10.64
CA ALA A 119 23.57 10.47 -10.79
C ALA A 119 24.88 9.69 -10.53
N SER A 120 26.04 10.30 -10.80
CA SER A 120 27.37 9.72 -10.55
C SER A 120 27.77 9.70 -9.06
N SER A 121 27.08 10.46 -8.21
CA SER A 121 27.38 10.55 -6.79
C SER A 121 26.55 9.52 -6.02
N PRO A 122 27.16 8.68 -5.16
CA PRO A 122 26.44 7.87 -4.20
C PRO A 122 25.58 8.76 -3.30
N PHE A 123 24.34 8.34 -3.04
CA PHE A 123 23.40 9.09 -2.21
C PHE A 123 22.36 8.16 -1.62
N TYR A 124 22.13 8.32 -0.32
CA TYR A 124 21.02 7.77 0.43
C TYR A 124 20.85 8.60 1.70
N GLU A 125 19.64 8.63 2.23
CA GLU A 125 19.27 9.24 3.50
C GLU A 125 18.73 8.16 4.43
N GLU A 126 18.92 8.35 5.73
CA GLU A 126 18.17 7.61 6.74
C GLU A 126 16.73 8.16 6.74
N SER A 127 15.76 7.27 6.55
CA SER A 127 14.37 7.63 6.30
C SER A 127 13.39 7.04 7.31
N THR A 128 13.88 6.51 8.44
CA THR A 128 13.05 5.81 9.43
C THR A 128 11.99 6.68 10.05
N TYR A 129 12.32 7.94 10.32
CA TYR A 129 11.40 8.90 10.93
C TYR A 129 10.89 9.93 9.93
N TRP A 130 10.87 9.59 8.64
CA TRP A 130 10.08 10.37 7.68
C TRP A 130 8.60 10.14 7.95
N ASN A 131 7.77 11.13 7.66
CA ASN A 131 6.34 11.02 7.86
C ASN A 131 5.78 9.83 7.06
N PRO A 132 5.16 8.84 7.73
CA PRO A 132 4.61 7.66 7.09
C PRO A 132 3.30 7.94 6.34
N ALA A 133 2.74 9.15 6.50
CA ALA A 133 1.47 9.57 5.95
C ALA A 133 1.58 9.98 4.46
N TRP A 134 2.13 9.06 3.68
CA TRP A 134 2.33 9.12 2.24
C TRP A 134 1.00 8.87 1.51
N GLY A 135 0.45 7.66 1.64
CA GLY A 135 -0.71 7.18 0.88
C GLY A 135 -1.90 6.69 1.71
N THR A 136 -1.73 6.63 3.02
CA THR A 136 -2.73 6.04 3.92
C THR A 136 -3.67 7.11 4.48
N PRO A 137 -4.94 6.73 4.75
CA PRO A 137 -5.86 7.59 5.48
C PRO A 137 -5.28 8.12 6.79
N MET A 138 -5.78 9.27 7.28
CA MET A 138 -5.47 9.75 8.63
C MET A 138 -5.79 8.66 9.66
N GLY A 139 -4.88 8.39 10.61
CA GLY A 139 -5.01 7.31 11.59
C GLY A 139 -4.78 5.88 11.07
N ALA A 140 -4.51 5.68 9.77
CA ALA A 140 -4.30 4.35 9.19
C ALA A 140 -2.83 4.00 8.91
N ALA A 141 -1.90 4.95 9.07
CA ALA A 141 -0.47 4.65 9.07
C ALA A 141 -0.13 3.85 10.33
N GLN A 142 0.39 2.64 10.17
CA GLN A 142 0.64 1.71 11.28
C GLN A 142 2.09 1.25 11.28
N THR A 143 2.63 1.06 12.48
CA THR A 143 3.85 0.25 12.69
C THR A 143 3.43 -1.16 13.03
N THR A 144 4.21 -2.16 12.63
CA THR A 144 3.93 -3.57 12.88
C THR A 144 5.23 -4.39 12.90
N ASN A 145 5.13 -5.68 13.16
CA ASN A 145 6.23 -6.63 12.99
C ASN A 145 5.80 -7.79 12.08
N THR A 146 6.75 -8.65 11.69
CA THR A 146 6.47 -9.76 10.79
C THR A 146 5.54 -10.83 11.38
N HIS A 147 5.45 -10.92 12.71
CA HIS A 147 4.52 -11.83 13.39
C HIS A 147 3.09 -11.36 13.18
N ASP A 148 2.78 -10.12 13.54
CA ASP A 148 1.45 -9.52 13.34
C ASP A 148 1.09 -9.46 11.86
N MET A 149 2.03 -9.14 10.96
CA MET A 149 1.79 -9.21 9.51
C MET A 149 1.36 -10.61 9.04
N THR A 150 1.96 -11.67 9.61
CA THR A 150 1.57 -13.05 9.28
C THR A 150 0.18 -13.35 9.82
N THR A 151 -0.13 -12.91 11.04
CA THR A 151 -1.48 -13.01 11.64
C THR A 151 -2.51 -12.28 10.80
N THR A 152 -2.22 -11.07 10.32
CA THR A 152 -3.07 -10.31 9.40
C THR A 152 -3.29 -11.06 8.09
N ALA A 153 -2.24 -11.63 7.48
CA ALA A 153 -2.37 -12.39 6.25
C ALA A 153 -3.35 -13.57 6.41
N VAL A 154 -3.23 -14.32 7.51
CA VAL A 154 -4.17 -15.42 7.84
C VAL A 154 -5.58 -14.88 8.07
N ALA A 155 -5.74 -13.87 8.93
CA ALA A 155 -7.05 -13.34 9.31
C ALA A 155 -7.82 -12.76 8.11
N VAL A 156 -7.16 -11.94 7.29
CA VAL A 156 -7.72 -11.39 6.05
C VAL A 156 -7.99 -12.51 5.05
N GLY A 157 -7.04 -13.41 4.85
CA GLY A 157 -7.12 -14.48 3.85
C GLY A 157 -8.14 -15.59 4.17
N THR A 158 -8.55 -15.71 5.43
CA THR A 158 -9.62 -16.60 5.90
C THR A 158 -10.95 -15.89 6.10
N GLY A 159 -10.97 -14.55 6.04
CA GLY A 159 -12.16 -13.75 6.29
C GLY A 159 -12.64 -13.80 7.75
N SER A 160 -11.74 -13.94 8.73
CA SER A 160 -12.09 -14.22 10.13
C SER A 160 -13.02 -13.19 10.80
N LEU A 161 -13.01 -11.94 10.31
CA LEU A 161 -13.88 -10.86 10.80
C LEU A 161 -15.07 -10.55 9.89
N LEU A 162 -15.25 -11.31 8.80
CA LEU A 162 -16.23 -11.03 7.76
C LEU A 162 -17.29 -12.13 7.70
N SER A 163 -18.50 -11.76 7.30
CA SER A 163 -19.45 -12.76 6.78
C SER A 163 -18.89 -13.37 5.49
N ALA A 164 -19.34 -14.58 5.15
CA ALA A 164 -18.96 -15.22 3.89
C ALA A 164 -19.23 -14.32 2.67
N SER A 165 -20.38 -13.64 2.63
CA SER A 165 -20.71 -12.71 1.54
C SER A 165 -19.77 -11.51 1.45
N SER A 166 -19.37 -10.93 2.59
CA SER A 166 -18.42 -9.81 2.63
C SER A 166 -17.01 -10.27 2.27
N PHE A 167 -16.61 -11.47 2.67
CA PHE A 167 -15.32 -12.06 2.27
C PHE A 167 -15.25 -12.31 0.77
N HIS A 168 -16.30 -12.87 0.17
CA HIS A 168 -16.40 -13.01 -1.28
C HIS A 168 -16.41 -11.65 -1.99
N ALA A 169 -17.15 -10.67 -1.48
CA ALA A 169 -17.11 -9.31 -2.04
C ALA A 169 -15.68 -8.72 -2.00
N MET A 170 -14.95 -8.94 -0.90
CA MET A 170 -13.58 -8.46 -0.71
C MET A 170 -12.57 -9.15 -1.63
N THR A 171 -12.72 -10.45 -1.88
CA THR A 171 -11.66 -11.28 -2.43
C THR A 171 -11.98 -11.97 -3.76
N ASP A 172 -13.23 -12.01 -4.23
CA ASP A 172 -13.51 -12.62 -5.52
C ASP A 172 -12.89 -11.80 -6.66
N PRO A 173 -12.43 -12.43 -7.75
CA PRO A 173 -11.63 -11.78 -8.78
C PRO A 173 -12.52 -11.06 -9.79
N ASN A 174 -13.46 -10.25 -9.28
CA ASN A 174 -14.54 -9.61 -10.04
C ASN A 174 -14.03 -8.62 -11.10
N LEU A 175 -12.77 -8.18 -10.97
CA LEU A 175 -12.15 -7.25 -11.91
C LEU A 175 -11.26 -7.94 -12.95
N LEU A 176 -11.12 -9.27 -12.99
CA LEU A 176 -10.31 -9.91 -14.02
C LEU A 176 -10.76 -9.52 -15.44
N GLY A 177 -9.81 -9.03 -16.25
CA GLY A 177 -10.07 -8.54 -17.61
C GLY A 177 -10.71 -7.14 -17.67
N PHE A 178 -11.00 -6.52 -16.53
CA PHE A 178 -11.55 -5.17 -16.47
C PHE A 178 -10.45 -4.12 -16.61
N GLY A 179 -10.82 -2.99 -17.22
CA GLY A 179 -9.97 -1.83 -17.40
C GLY A 179 -9.08 -1.87 -18.65
N GLN A 180 -8.51 -0.72 -18.97
CA GLN A 180 -7.71 -0.50 -20.18
C GLN A 180 -6.69 0.63 -19.96
N LYS A 181 -5.63 0.62 -20.76
CA LYS A 181 -4.66 1.72 -20.77
C LYS A 181 -5.32 2.99 -21.31
N LEU A 182 -5.21 4.07 -20.55
CA LEU A 182 -5.58 5.41 -21.00
C LEU A 182 -4.37 6.33 -20.85
N PRO A 183 -4.08 7.20 -21.84
CA PRO A 183 -2.96 8.14 -21.75
C PRO A 183 -3.03 9.07 -20.53
N VAL A 184 -4.23 9.45 -20.10
CA VAL A 184 -4.45 10.39 -18.99
C VAL A 184 -3.99 9.85 -17.63
N CYS A 185 -3.96 8.53 -17.43
CA CYS A 185 -3.60 7.95 -16.14
C CYS A 185 -2.09 7.73 -15.95
N ALA A 186 -1.23 8.28 -16.82
CA ALA A 186 0.24 8.18 -16.70
C ALA A 186 0.79 6.75 -16.42
N GLY A 187 0.10 5.70 -16.91
CA GLY A 187 0.49 4.30 -16.74
C GLY A 187 -0.17 3.54 -15.58
N THR A 188 -0.96 4.19 -14.72
CA THR A 188 -1.69 3.52 -13.62
C THR A 188 -2.95 2.78 -14.08
N CYS A 189 -3.55 3.23 -15.20
CA CYS A 189 -4.65 2.53 -15.86
C CYS A 189 -4.13 1.32 -16.66
N PHE A 190 -4.57 0.13 -16.29
CA PHE A 190 -4.27 -1.10 -17.03
C PHE A 190 -5.36 -2.17 -16.84
N THR A 191 -5.40 -3.11 -17.79
CA THR A 191 -6.30 -4.27 -17.72
C THR A 191 -5.85 -5.22 -16.61
N GLN A 192 -6.72 -5.44 -15.64
CA GLN A 192 -6.49 -6.33 -14.52
C GLN A 192 -6.31 -7.77 -15.03
N SER A 193 -5.32 -8.48 -14.48
CA SER A 193 -4.88 -9.78 -14.98
C SER A 193 -4.78 -10.82 -13.87
N ASN A 194 -4.53 -12.08 -14.23
CA ASN A 194 -4.27 -13.12 -13.25
C ASN A 194 -3.00 -12.83 -12.42
N ALA A 195 -2.01 -12.14 -12.99
CA ALA A 195 -0.80 -11.77 -12.26
C ALA A 195 -1.05 -10.64 -11.25
N TYR A 196 -1.99 -9.74 -11.54
CA TYR A 196 -2.39 -8.66 -10.65
C TYR A 196 -3.82 -8.22 -10.95
N ASN A 197 -4.71 -8.42 -9.98
CA ASN A 197 -6.03 -7.81 -9.96
C ASN A 197 -6.39 -7.34 -8.54
N TYR A 198 -7.43 -6.52 -8.42
CA TYR A 198 -7.81 -5.88 -7.15
C TYR A 198 -9.20 -6.34 -6.69
N GLY A 199 -9.33 -6.59 -5.39
CA GLY A 199 -10.59 -6.82 -4.69
C GLY A 199 -11.09 -5.54 -4.01
N LEU A 200 -11.61 -5.65 -2.78
CA LEU A 200 -11.86 -4.49 -1.92
C LEU A 200 -10.70 -4.31 -0.96
N GLY A 201 -9.76 -3.42 -1.28
CA GLY A 201 -8.59 -3.19 -0.42
C GLY A 201 -7.64 -4.38 -0.29
N ALA A 202 -7.68 -5.31 -1.25
CA ALA A 202 -6.81 -6.48 -1.29
C ALA A 202 -6.32 -6.71 -2.71
N VAL A 203 -5.02 -7.02 -2.87
CA VAL A 203 -4.44 -7.44 -4.14
C VAL A 203 -4.64 -8.94 -4.29
N ARG A 204 -4.89 -9.36 -5.52
CA ARG A 204 -4.89 -10.76 -5.95
C ARG A 204 -3.83 -11.03 -6.99
N SER A 205 -3.12 -12.14 -6.80
CA SER A 205 -2.10 -12.63 -7.73
C SER A 205 -2.22 -14.15 -7.81
N GLY A 206 -2.84 -14.65 -8.88
CA GLY A 206 -3.30 -16.03 -8.99
C GLY A 206 -4.28 -16.38 -7.86
N GLN A 207 -3.92 -17.37 -7.06
CA GLN A 207 -4.70 -17.81 -5.90
C GLN A 207 -4.33 -17.08 -4.59
N TRP A 208 -3.37 -16.15 -4.64
CA TRP A 208 -2.91 -15.43 -3.45
C TRP A 208 -3.74 -14.16 -3.21
N ILE A 209 -4.04 -13.90 -1.95
CA ILE A 209 -4.57 -12.64 -1.42
C ILE A 209 -3.42 -11.94 -0.71
N LEU A 210 -3.12 -10.70 -1.05
CA LEU A 210 -1.97 -10.01 -0.47
C LEU A 210 -2.12 -8.49 -0.39
N GLN A 211 -1.20 -7.88 0.33
CA GLN A 211 -0.83 -6.47 0.28
C GLN A 211 0.69 -6.37 0.16
N ASN A 212 1.19 -5.39 -0.60
CA ASN A 212 2.62 -5.23 -0.86
C ASN A 212 3.06 -3.75 -0.90
N PRO A 213 2.99 -3.03 0.25
CA PRO A 213 3.37 -1.62 0.29
C PRO A 213 4.87 -1.41 0.10
N GLN A 214 5.21 -0.22 -0.38
CA GLN A 214 6.57 0.31 -0.48
C GLN A 214 6.51 1.77 -0.06
N LEU A 215 7.39 2.20 0.85
CA LEU A 215 7.37 3.55 1.41
C LEU A 215 8.75 3.88 1.99
N SER A 216 9.37 4.97 1.55
CA SER A 216 10.52 5.60 2.22
C SER A 216 11.61 4.61 2.67
N GLY A 217 12.04 3.71 1.78
CA GLY A 217 13.07 2.72 2.07
C GLY A 217 12.57 1.43 2.74
N TYR A 218 11.29 1.34 3.06
CA TYR A 218 10.61 0.11 3.47
C TYR A 218 9.94 -0.56 2.27
N SER A 219 9.98 -1.89 2.27
CA SER A 219 9.22 -2.73 1.35
C SER A 219 8.66 -3.90 2.14
N ALA A 220 7.38 -4.18 1.97
CA ALA A 220 6.74 -5.27 2.68
C ALA A 220 5.81 -6.07 1.77
N THR A 221 5.52 -7.31 2.17
CA THR A 221 4.47 -8.14 1.59
C THR A 221 3.88 -9.01 2.68
N ALA A 222 2.56 -9.03 2.78
CA ALA A 222 1.81 -9.98 3.60
C ALA A 222 0.83 -10.69 2.67
N ALA A 223 0.96 -12.01 2.53
CA ALA A 223 0.24 -12.79 1.53
C ALA A 223 -0.27 -14.11 2.13
N TYR A 224 -1.44 -14.54 1.66
CA TYR A 224 -2.06 -15.78 2.05
C TYR A 224 -2.55 -16.57 0.84
N LEU A 225 -2.27 -17.88 0.85
CA LEU A 225 -2.76 -18.86 -0.11
C LEU A 225 -3.79 -19.77 0.58
N PRO A 226 -5.10 -19.58 0.31
CA PRO A 226 -6.15 -20.33 0.98
C PRO A 226 -6.09 -21.84 0.78
N SER A 227 -5.74 -22.32 -0.42
CA SER A 227 -5.74 -23.76 -0.76
C SER A 227 -4.77 -24.57 0.10
N GLN A 228 -3.71 -23.94 0.60
CA GLN A 228 -2.64 -24.60 1.37
C GLN A 228 -2.51 -24.06 2.80
N GLN A 229 -3.38 -23.12 3.21
CA GLN A 229 -3.29 -22.41 4.49
C GLN A 229 -1.90 -21.81 4.74
N LEU A 230 -1.28 -21.28 3.68
CA LEU A 230 0.09 -20.78 3.70
C LEU A 230 0.09 -19.26 3.78
N ALA A 231 0.67 -18.72 4.85
CA ALA A 231 0.92 -17.29 5.02
C ALA A 231 2.41 -16.97 4.85
N ILE A 232 2.71 -15.89 4.14
CA ILE A 232 4.07 -15.37 3.96
C ILE A 232 4.06 -13.88 4.29
N ALA A 233 4.88 -13.48 5.27
CA ALA A 233 5.15 -12.08 5.57
C ALA A 233 6.64 -11.79 5.37
N VAL A 234 6.94 -10.72 4.62
CA VAL A 234 8.30 -10.26 4.34
C VAL A 234 8.35 -8.75 4.58
N ALA A 235 9.37 -8.29 5.31
CA ALA A 235 9.69 -6.87 5.47
C ALA A 235 11.19 -6.67 5.15
N VAL A 236 11.50 -5.65 4.37
CA VAL A 236 12.84 -5.36 3.84
C VAL A 236 13.12 -3.88 3.97
N THR A 237 14.35 -3.55 4.36
CA THR A 237 14.95 -2.23 4.16
C THR A 237 16.14 -2.32 3.22
N HIS A 238 16.47 -1.21 2.56
CA HIS A 238 17.39 -1.20 1.43
C HIS A 238 18.80 -0.77 1.83
N ALA A 239 19.80 -1.53 1.39
CA ALA A 239 21.19 -1.10 1.45
C ALA A 239 21.49 -0.09 0.33
N PRO A 240 22.54 0.75 0.43
CA PRO A 240 22.87 1.75 -0.59
C PRO A 240 23.00 1.22 -2.02
N GLY A 241 23.42 -0.04 -2.18
CA GLY A 241 23.55 -0.68 -3.50
C GLY A 241 22.22 -1.04 -4.18
N ALA A 242 21.09 -0.91 -3.50
CA ALA A 242 19.77 -1.18 -4.06
C ALA A 242 19.22 -0.03 -4.92
N PHE A 243 19.72 1.20 -4.71
CA PHE A 243 19.22 2.38 -5.41
C PHE A 243 19.84 2.53 -6.79
N LYS A 244 19.01 2.80 -7.80
CA LYS A 244 19.45 3.13 -9.15
C LYS A 244 20.01 4.55 -9.21
N ALA A 245 20.60 4.89 -10.35
CA ALA A 245 21.18 6.21 -10.61
C ALA A 245 20.17 7.38 -10.51
N ASP A 246 18.88 7.10 -10.74
CA ASP A 246 17.77 8.05 -10.57
C ASP A 246 17.19 8.06 -9.13
N GLY A 247 17.74 7.24 -8.23
CA GLY A 247 17.28 7.08 -6.85
C GLY A 247 16.13 6.07 -6.67
N SER A 248 15.57 5.54 -7.76
CA SER A 248 14.49 4.55 -7.69
C SER A 248 14.98 3.18 -7.23
N TYR A 249 14.08 2.41 -6.63
CA TYR A 249 14.32 1.05 -6.16
C TYR A 249 13.02 0.23 -6.24
N PRO A 250 13.10 -1.09 -6.47
CA PRO A 250 11.90 -1.93 -6.55
C PRO A 250 11.40 -2.32 -5.16
N ASN A 251 10.11 -2.67 -5.07
CA ASN A 251 9.59 -3.39 -3.91
C ASN A 251 10.22 -4.80 -3.84
N SER A 252 11.34 -4.91 -3.14
CA SER A 252 12.10 -6.16 -3.04
C SER A 252 11.40 -7.22 -2.18
N ALA A 253 10.46 -6.82 -1.31
CA ALA A 253 9.64 -7.76 -0.55
C ALA A 253 8.70 -8.56 -1.45
N ASP A 254 8.12 -7.96 -2.51
CA ASP A 254 7.31 -8.68 -3.51
C ASP A 254 8.15 -9.74 -4.24
N THR A 255 9.40 -9.41 -4.58
CA THR A 255 10.32 -10.35 -5.23
C THR A 255 10.63 -11.54 -4.32
N LEU A 256 10.97 -11.29 -3.05
CA LEU A 256 11.25 -12.34 -2.07
C LEU A 256 10.01 -13.20 -1.78
N PHE A 257 8.84 -12.57 -1.62
CA PHE A 257 7.56 -13.28 -1.49
C PHE A 257 7.36 -14.25 -2.66
N ARG A 258 7.57 -13.81 -3.91
CA ARG A 258 7.38 -14.68 -5.08
C ARG A 258 8.38 -15.83 -5.10
N GLN A 259 9.64 -15.58 -4.74
CA GLN A 259 10.66 -16.62 -4.65
C GLN A 259 10.33 -17.66 -3.58
N ILE A 260 9.94 -17.23 -2.38
CA ILE A 260 9.52 -18.11 -1.29
C ILE A 260 8.27 -18.89 -1.70
N GLY A 261 7.25 -18.20 -2.24
CA GLY A 261 6.01 -18.81 -2.71
C GLY A 261 6.23 -19.85 -3.81
N ALA A 262 7.17 -19.61 -4.73
CA ALA A 262 7.53 -20.58 -5.76
C ALA A 262 8.17 -21.86 -5.19
N GLN A 263 8.89 -21.77 -4.07
CA GLN A 263 9.45 -22.94 -3.39
C GLN A 263 8.40 -23.69 -2.56
N LEU A 264 7.45 -22.98 -1.95
CA LEU A 264 6.51 -23.55 -0.98
C LEU A 264 5.18 -24.01 -1.59
N ALA A 265 4.66 -23.33 -2.62
CA ALA A 265 3.29 -23.53 -3.10
C ALA A 265 3.15 -24.39 -4.36
N GLY A 266 4.26 -24.84 -4.97
CA GLY A 266 4.24 -25.72 -6.13
C GLY A 266 3.44 -25.14 -7.31
N ALA A 267 2.37 -25.82 -7.73
CA ALA A 267 1.52 -25.39 -8.84
C ALA A 267 0.76 -24.07 -8.56
N ASP A 268 0.57 -23.72 -7.28
CA ASP A 268 -0.06 -22.47 -6.85
C ASP A 268 0.96 -21.34 -6.62
N ALA A 269 2.18 -21.45 -7.15
CA ALA A 269 3.19 -20.40 -7.07
C ALA A 269 2.62 -19.04 -7.53
N PRO A 270 2.92 -17.94 -6.82
CA PRO A 270 2.42 -16.62 -7.21
C PRO A 270 2.95 -16.25 -8.61
N PRO A 271 2.07 -15.84 -9.56
CA PRO A 271 2.51 -15.52 -10.91
C PRO A 271 3.53 -14.39 -10.93
N THR A 272 4.52 -14.39 -11.82
CA THR A 272 5.40 -13.21 -11.99
C THR A 272 4.68 -12.13 -12.81
N LYS A 273 4.89 -10.85 -12.45
CA LYS A 273 4.37 -9.70 -13.20
C LYS A 273 5.17 -9.43 -14.47
#